data_AF-A0AAV4YTE9-F1
#
_entry.id   AF-A0AAV4YTE9-F1
#
_cell.length_a   1.000
_cell.length_b   1.000
_cell.length_c   1.000
_cell.angle_alpha   90.00
_cell.angle_beta   90.00
_cell.angle_gamma   90.00
#
_symmetry.space_group_name_H-M   'P 1'
#
loop_
_entity.id
_entity.type
_entity.pdbx_description
1 polymer ?
#
loop_
_entity_poly.entity_id
_entity_poly.type
_entity_poly.pdbx_seq_one_letter_code
_entity_poly.pdbx_strand_id
1 'polypeptide(L)'
;MATYPIPPDEEDRLNLLHALNILDTPSEEAFDRITRLVALILDVPIALVSLVDTDRQWFKSRIGIDENETPREVAFCAHAIAQITPLIVTDTKQDSRFMSNALVTGNPNIRFYAGVPVIPPKNQGAHK
;
A
#
# COMPACT_ATOMS: atom_id res chain seq x y z
N MET A 1 17.23 4.46 -11.59
CA MET A 1 16.66 5.41 -10.61
C MET A 1 15.30 4.88 -10.21
N ALA A 2 14.90 4.98 -8.95
CA ALA A 2 13.58 4.52 -8.53
C ALA A 2 12.48 5.28 -9.29
N THR A 3 11.45 4.57 -9.75
CA THR A 3 10.30 5.14 -10.48
C THR A 3 9.19 5.62 -9.54
N TYR A 4 9.41 5.50 -8.23
CA TYR A 4 8.52 5.89 -7.15
C TYR A 4 9.25 6.79 -6.15
N PRO A 5 8.53 7.64 -5.41
CA PRO A 5 9.12 8.48 -4.38
C PRO A 5 9.65 7.64 -3.20
N ILE A 6 10.82 8.02 -2.69
CA ILE A 6 11.38 7.48 -1.45
C ILE A 6 11.10 8.48 -0.32
N PRO A 7 10.40 8.07 0.75
CA PRO A 7 10.23 8.91 1.94
C PRO A 7 11.58 9.39 2.52
N PRO A 8 11.67 10.62 3.07
CA PRO A 8 12.90 11.11 3.68
C PRO A 8 13.41 10.25 4.85
N ASP A 9 12.49 9.58 5.54
CA ASP A 9 12.68 8.72 6.71
C ASP A 9 12.57 7.22 6.36
N GLU A 10 12.92 6.84 5.12
CA GLU A 10 12.75 5.46 4.63
C GLU A 10 13.46 4.41 5.49
N GLU A 11 14.65 4.70 6.00
CA GLU A 11 15.39 3.78 6.86
C GLU A 11 14.62 3.52 8.17
N ASP A 12 14.15 4.56 8.84
CA ASP A 12 13.34 4.44 10.07
C ASP A 12 12.02 3.71 9.80
N ARG A 13 11.39 3.99 8.65
CA ARG A 13 10.14 3.33 8.23
C ARG A 13 10.35 1.83 8.01
N LEU A 14 11.43 1.43 7.34
CA LEU A 14 11.78 0.02 7.11
C LEU A 14 12.14 -0.67 8.43
N ASN A 15 12.97 -0.05 9.27
CA ASN A 15 13.33 -0.57 10.59
C ASN A 15 12.08 -0.83 11.45
N LEU A 16 11.13 0.11 11.46
CA LEU A 16 9.87 -0.06 12.16
C LEU A 16 9.04 -1.21 11.58
N LEU A 17 8.89 -1.29 10.26
CA LEU A 17 8.15 -2.37 9.59
C LEU A 17 8.73 -3.74 9.95
N HIS A 18 10.05 -3.89 9.94
CA HIS A 18 10.73 -5.14 10.29
C HIS A 18 10.59 -5.46 11.78
N ALA A 19 10.68 -4.45 12.67
CA ALA A 19 10.49 -4.63 14.11
C ALA A 19 9.10 -5.15 14.50
N LEU A 20 8.08 -4.89 13.67
CA LEU A 20 6.72 -5.40 13.88
C LEU A 20 6.60 -6.92 13.62
N ASN A 21 7.58 -7.56 12.97
CA ASN A 21 7.56 -8.99 12.63
C ASN A 21 6.26 -9.45 11.95
N ILE A 22 5.68 -8.59 11.09
CA ILE A 22 4.38 -8.81 10.45
C ILE A 22 4.50 -9.28 8.99
N LEU A 23 5.63 -9.04 8.33
CA LEU A 23 5.88 -9.50 6.96
C LEU A 23 5.97 -11.04 6.92
N ASP A 24 5.51 -11.64 5.83
CA ASP A 24 5.53 -13.10 5.57
C ASP A 24 4.86 -13.95 6.67
N THR A 25 3.96 -13.34 7.43
CA THR A 25 3.15 -14.05 8.43
C THR A 25 1.84 -14.56 7.82
N PRO A 26 1.21 -15.59 8.42
CA PRO A 26 -0.10 -16.06 7.99
C PRO A 26 -1.17 -14.95 8.00
N SER A 27 -2.29 -15.22 7.32
CA SER A 27 -3.45 -14.35 7.36
C SER A 27 -3.99 -14.23 8.78
N GLU A 28 -4.57 -13.07 9.08
CA GLU A 28 -5.10 -12.73 10.39
C GLU A 28 -6.49 -12.12 10.20
N GLU A 29 -7.49 -12.73 10.84
CA GLU A 29 -8.90 -12.36 10.69
C GLU A 29 -9.19 -10.89 11.04
N ALA A 30 -8.38 -10.28 11.90
CA ALA A 30 -8.47 -8.86 12.21
C ALA A 30 -8.23 -7.97 10.96
N PHE A 31 -7.23 -8.28 10.14
CA PHE A 31 -6.95 -7.57 8.89
C PHE A 31 -7.95 -7.95 7.80
N ASP A 32 -8.30 -9.23 7.69
CA ASP A 32 -9.25 -9.70 6.68
C ASP A 32 -10.64 -9.10 6.85
N ARG A 33 -11.08 -8.89 8.09
CA ARG A 33 -12.33 -8.18 8.37
C ARG A 33 -12.29 -6.73 7.89
N ILE A 34 -11.16 -6.02 8.05
CA ILE A 34 -10.99 -4.64 7.55
C ILE A 34 -11.07 -4.63 6.03
N THR A 35 -10.31 -5.50 5.36
CA THR A 35 -10.30 -5.58 3.89
C THR A 35 -11.69 -5.88 3.32
N ARG A 36 -12.41 -6.85 3.91
CA ARG A 36 -13.80 -7.17 3.54
C ARG A 36 -14.73 -5.97 3.71
N LEU A 37 -14.63 -5.27 4.83
CA LEU A 37 -15.47 -4.12 5.11
C LEU A 37 -15.20 -2.96 4.14
N VAL A 38 -13.93 -2.68 3.84
CA VAL A 38 -13.56 -1.63 2.88
C VAL A 38 -14.06 -1.95 1.48
N ALA A 39 -13.86 -3.19 1.01
CA ALA A 39 -14.37 -3.63 -0.29
C ALA A 39 -15.89 -3.48 -0.40
N LEU A 40 -16.62 -3.87 0.66
CA LEU A 40 -18.08 -3.79 0.72
C LEU A 40 -18.60 -2.36 0.78
N ILE A 41 -18.04 -1.51 1.65
CA ILE A 41 -18.53 -0.13 1.85
C ILE A 41 -18.26 0.73 0.61
N LEU A 42 -17.11 0.54 -0.03
CA LEU A 42 -16.71 1.34 -1.20
C LEU A 42 -17.16 0.72 -2.52
N ASP A 43 -17.78 -0.47 -2.50
CA ASP A 43 -18.19 -1.23 -3.67
C ASP A 43 -17.06 -1.37 -4.71
N VAL A 44 -15.88 -1.79 -4.23
CA VAL A 44 -14.67 -1.95 -5.06
C VAL A 44 -14.29 -3.42 -5.21
N PRO A 45 -13.84 -3.85 -6.40
CA PRO A 45 -13.48 -5.25 -6.64
C PRO A 45 -12.18 -5.66 -5.94
N ILE A 46 -11.30 -4.69 -5.63
CA ILE A 46 -10.00 -4.92 -5.01
C ILE A 46 -9.87 -4.03 -3.76
N ALA A 47 -9.51 -4.64 -2.64
CA ALA A 47 -9.12 -3.96 -1.41
C ALA A 47 -7.94 -4.68 -0.78
N LEU A 48 -7.03 -3.93 -0.15
CA LEU A 48 -5.75 -4.44 0.33
C LEU A 48 -5.37 -3.81 1.66
N VAL A 49 -4.84 -4.61 2.58
CA VAL A 49 -3.90 -4.14 3.61
C VAL A 49 -2.50 -4.45 3.09
N SER A 50 -1.76 -3.40 2.77
CA SER A 50 -0.51 -3.48 2.03
C SER A 50 0.65 -2.92 2.85
N LEU A 51 1.73 -3.70 2.94
CA LEU A 51 2.97 -3.35 3.62
C LEU A 51 4.07 -3.16 2.57
N VAL A 52 4.65 -1.97 2.52
CA VAL A 52 5.70 -1.65 1.54
C VAL A 52 7.06 -1.93 2.16
N ASP A 53 7.75 -2.95 1.68
CA ASP A 53 9.10 -3.32 2.08
C ASP A 53 10.15 -2.65 1.16
N THR A 54 11.41 -3.06 1.26
CA THR A 54 12.53 -2.49 0.52
C THR A 54 12.27 -2.50 -0.99
N ASP A 55 11.96 -3.66 -1.57
CA ASP A 55 11.84 -3.90 -3.02
C ASP A 55 10.47 -4.46 -3.45
N ARG A 56 9.60 -4.76 -2.49
CA ARG A 56 8.26 -5.31 -2.72
C ARG A 56 7.16 -4.58 -1.95
N GLN A 57 5.94 -4.83 -2.38
CA GLN A 57 4.71 -4.53 -1.69
C GLN A 57 4.07 -5.85 -1.32
N TRP A 58 4.04 -6.19 -0.04
CA TRP A 58 3.47 -7.43 0.47
C TRP A 58 2.05 -7.22 1.02
N PHE A 59 1.14 -8.16 0.79
CA PHE A 59 -0.26 -8.05 1.18
C PHE A 59 -0.56 -8.83 2.45
N LYS A 60 -0.75 -8.11 3.57
CA LYS A 60 -1.19 -8.72 4.83
C LYS A 60 -2.62 -9.25 4.75
N SER A 61 -3.44 -8.59 3.94
CA SER A 61 -4.79 -9.01 3.64
C SER A 61 -5.20 -8.47 2.26
N ARG A 62 -5.96 -9.25 1.50
CA ARG A 62 -6.33 -8.93 0.11
C ARG A 62 -7.68 -9.51 -0.29
N ILE A 63 -8.37 -8.79 -1.16
CA ILE A 63 -9.59 -9.24 -1.87
C ILE A 63 -9.44 -8.85 -3.34
N GLY A 64 -9.90 -9.72 -4.23
CA GLY A 64 -9.99 -9.44 -5.67
C GLY A 64 -8.69 -9.52 -6.46
N ILE A 65 -7.61 -10.01 -5.84
CA ILE A 65 -6.31 -10.25 -6.46
C ILE A 65 -5.74 -11.56 -5.89
N ASP A 66 -5.03 -12.34 -6.71
CA ASP A 66 -4.50 -13.66 -6.32
C ASP A 66 -3.07 -13.61 -5.80
N GLU A 67 -2.29 -12.65 -6.28
CA GLU A 67 -0.93 -12.41 -5.89
C GLU A 67 -0.85 -12.01 -4.41
N ASN A 68 0.18 -12.49 -3.71
CA ASN A 68 0.45 -12.13 -2.31
C ASN A 68 1.34 -10.89 -2.18
N GLU A 69 2.00 -10.51 -3.27
CA GLU A 69 2.88 -9.35 -3.33
C GLU A 69 3.05 -8.86 -4.77
N THR A 70 3.58 -7.65 -4.91
CA THR A 70 4.03 -7.10 -6.18
C THR A 70 5.39 -6.42 -6.01
N PRO A 71 6.21 -6.27 -7.06
CA PRO A 71 7.37 -5.40 -6.99
C PRO A 71 6.98 -3.99 -6.53
N ARG A 72 7.80 -3.36 -5.68
CA ARG A 72 7.54 -1.98 -5.19
C ARG A 72 7.51 -0.98 -6.34
N GLU A 73 8.25 -1.26 -7.42
CA GLU A 73 8.31 -0.42 -8.61
C GLU A 73 6.94 -0.19 -9.29
N VAL A 74 6.05 -1.18 -9.23
CA VAL A 74 4.70 -1.08 -9.81
C VAL A 74 3.64 -0.74 -8.76
N ALA A 75 4.02 -0.62 -7.49
CA ALA A 75 3.12 -0.43 -6.37
C ALA A 75 2.61 1.01 -6.27
N PHE A 76 1.29 1.18 -6.33
CA PHE A 76 0.64 2.44 -6.00
C PHE A 76 0.89 2.83 -4.53
N CYS A 77 0.94 1.85 -3.62
CA CYS A 77 1.17 2.12 -2.20
C CYS A 77 2.55 2.73 -1.95
N ALA A 78 3.56 2.47 -2.81
CA ALA A 78 4.87 3.13 -2.71
C ALA A 78 4.77 4.65 -2.86
N HIS A 79 3.81 5.14 -3.66
CA HIS A 79 3.51 6.56 -3.78
C HIS A 79 2.67 7.06 -2.60
N ALA A 80 1.73 6.24 -2.11
CA ALA A 80 0.85 6.62 -1.01
C ALA A 80 1.60 6.82 0.32
N ILE A 81 2.60 5.98 0.62
CA ILE A 81 3.38 6.08 1.87
C ILE A 81 4.35 7.26 1.90
N ALA A 82 4.63 7.90 0.77
CA ALA A 82 5.54 9.05 0.68
C ALA A 82 4.90 10.37 1.14
N GLN A 83 3.63 10.32 1.61
CA GLN A 83 2.89 11.46 2.12
C GLN A 83 2.01 11.03 3.29
N ILE A 84 1.54 11.99 4.10
CA ILE A 84 0.65 11.73 5.25
C ILE A 84 -0.84 11.80 4.90
N THR A 85 -1.18 12.33 3.72
CA THR A 85 -2.55 12.46 3.24
C THR A 85 -2.94 11.28 2.36
N PRO A 86 -4.23 10.93 2.26
CA PRO A 86 -4.69 9.94 1.29
C PRO A 86 -4.22 10.27 -0.13
N LEU A 87 -3.76 9.25 -0.85
CA LEU A 87 -3.52 9.32 -2.28
C LEU A 87 -4.77 8.84 -3.01
N ILE A 88 -5.44 9.75 -3.71
CA ILE A 88 -6.62 9.46 -4.52
C ILE A 88 -6.28 9.73 -5.98
N VAL A 89 -6.50 8.73 -6.83
CA VAL A 89 -6.32 8.80 -8.28
C VAL A 89 -7.63 8.37 -8.93
N THR A 90 -8.34 9.34 -9.51
CA THR A 90 -9.68 9.12 -10.07
C THR A 90 -9.64 8.36 -11.40
N ASP A 91 -8.60 8.59 -12.21
CA ASP A 91 -8.32 7.81 -13.41
C ASP A 91 -6.81 7.70 -13.64
N THR A 92 -6.25 6.51 -13.40
CA THR A 92 -4.80 6.26 -13.52
C THR A 92 -4.28 6.35 -14.96
N LYS A 93 -5.15 6.36 -15.99
CA LYS A 93 -4.75 6.54 -17.39
C LYS A 93 -4.43 8.00 -17.70
N GLN A 94 -4.95 8.92 -16.90
CA GLN A 94 -4.72 10.36 -17.01
C GLN A 94 -3.71 10.86 -15.98
N ASP A 95 -3.24 9.99 -15.09
CA ASP A 95 -2.23 10.32 -14.09
C ASP A 95 -0.85 9.96 -14.62
N SER A 96 0.01 10.97 -14.81
CA SER A 96 1.35 10.80 -15.37
C SER A 96 2.25 9.87 -14.55
N ARG A 97 1.95 9.66 -13.27
CA ARG A 97 2.69 8.72 -12.41
C ARG A 97 2.36 7.27 -12.73
N PHE A 98 1.17 6.99 -13.26
CA PHE A 98 0.63 5.63 -13.36
C PHE A 98 0.22 5.22 -14.77
N MET A 99 0.09 6.15 -15.73
CA MET A 99 -0.48 5.85 -17.04
C MET A 99 0.27 4.75 -17.83
N SER A 100 1.56 4.55 -17.56
CA SER A 100 2.40 3.49 -18.15
C SER A 100 2.64 2.30 -17.22
N ASN A 101 2.05 2.27 -16.02
CA ASN A 101 2.24 1.20 -15.05
C ASN A 101 1.64 -0.12 -15.56
N ALA A 102 2.31 -1.25 -15.30
CA ALA A 102 1.86 -2.58 -15.75
C ALA A 102 0.47 -2.97 -15.19
N LEU A 103 0.14 -2.56 -13.96
CA LEU A 103 -1.16 -2.79 -13.34
C LEU A 103 -2.28 -1.90 -13.93
N VAL A 104 -1.90 -0.87 -14.69
CA VAL A 104 -2.80 0.08 -15.37
C VAL A 104 -3.05 -0.35 -16.81
N THR A 105 -1.98 -0.73 -17.52
CA THR A 105 -2.01 -1.06 -18.95
C THR A 105 -2.31 -2.54 -19.21
N GLY A 106 -1.97 -3.42 -18.26
CA GLY A 106 -2.27 -4.85 -18.27
C GLY A 106 -3.30 -5.24 -17.21
N ASN A 107 -3.28 -6.51 -16.79
CA ASN A 107 -4.10 -7.00 -15.68
C ASN A 107 -3.63 -6.36 -14.35
N PRO A 108 -4.53 -5.90 -13.45
CA PRO A 108 -5.99 -5.93 -13.49
C PRO A 108 -6.64 -4.66 -14.06
N ASN A 109 -5.90 -3.84 -14.81
CA ASN A 109 -6.37 -2.59 -15.43
C ASN A 109 -6.94 -1.60 -14.39
N ILE A 110 -6.17 -1.37 -13.32
CA ILE A 110 -6.55 -0.50 -12.19
C ILE A 110 -6.90 0.89 -12.70
N ARG A 111 -8.17 1.28 -12.68
CA ARG A 111 -8.64 2.61 -13.10
C ARG A 111 -8.67 3.63 -12.00
N PHE A 112 -9.20 3.24 -10.86
CA PHE A 112 -9.32 4.07 -9.67
C PHE A 112 -8.39 3.53 -8.59
N TYR A 113 -7.76 4.42 -7.84
CA TYR A 113 -6.97 4.07 -6.67
C TYR A 113 -7.25 5.06 -5.52
N ALA A 114 -7.49 4.53 -4.33
CA ALA A 114 -7.52 5.31 -3.10
C ALA A 114 -6.71 4.56 -2.04
N GLY A 115 -5.59 5.16 -1.63
CA GLY A 115 -4.69 4.61 -0.61
C GLY A 115 -4.54 5.57 0.55
N VAL A 116 -4.70 5.06 1.77
CA VAL A 116 -4.45 5.82 3.00
C VAL A 116 -3.22 5.25 3.67
N PRO A 117 -2.18 6.06 3.95
CA PRO A 117 -1.00 5.58 4.67
C PRO A 117 -1.38 5.18 6.09
N VAL A 118 -0.95 3.98 6.53
CA VAL A 118 -1.08 3.55 7.93
C VAL A 118 0.09 4.12 8.71
N ILE A 119 -0.19 5.09 9.57
CA ILE A 119 0.82 5.80 10.34
C ILE A 119 0.90 5.17 11.74
N PRO A 120 2.11 4.82 12.23
CA PRO A 120 2.25 4.36 13.60
C PRO A 120 1.74 5.41 14.59
N PRO A 121 1.26 5.01 15.77
CA PRO A 121 0.89 5.96 16.81
C PRO A 121 2.05 6.92 17.07
N LYS A 122 1.79 8.23 17.09
CA LYS A 122 2.79 9.17 17.61
C LYS A 122 3.10 8.77 19.04
N ASN A 123 4.35 8.42 19.34
CA ASN A 123 4.81 8.26 20.72
C ASN A 123 4.57 9.59 21.45
N GLN A 124 3.48 9.68 22.22
CA GLN A 124 3.29 10.74 23.19
C GLN A 124 4.15 10.40 24.40
N GLY A 125 5.44 10.76 24.37
CA GLY A 125 6.29 10.61 25.55
C GLY A 125 7.78 10.43 25.29
N ALA A 126 8.47 11.54 25.06
CA ALA A 126 9.88 11.68 25.43
C ALA A 126 10.13 13.12 25.93
N HIS A 127 9.37 13.53 26.94
CA HIS A 127 9.87 14.51 27.90
C HIS A 127 10.34 13.73 29.13
N LYS A 128 11.64 13.45 29.15
CA LYS A 128 12.41 13.31 30.39
C LYS A 128 13.63 14.21 30.26
#